data_AF-A0A9P1DPR3-F1
#
_entry.id   AF-A0A9P1DPR3-F1
#
_cell.length_a   1.000
_cell.length_b   1.000
_cell.length_c   1.000
_cell.angle_alpha   90.00
_cell.angle_beta   90.00
_cell.angle_gamma   90.00
#
_symmetry.space_group_name_H-M   'P 1'
#
loop_
_entity.id
_entity.type
_entity.pdbx_description
1 polymer ?
#
loop_
_entity_poly.entity_id
_entity_poly.type
_entity_poly.pdbx_seq_one_letter_code
_entity_poly.pdbx_strand_id
1 'polypeptide(L)'
;MQATHTTGSRYEAQKEGKSDSELDEMWWKQAGELVANYYKQREEVEKDVEGLKKFFRSQKDMPGKTKADIVKQIWKELPKHMDTPVAPLDEEMLVDLAKEPAVIEGEFKHSWGTAEKLYKSEVRWDSDSYGVDHSDQRAEAIDSFGNRYLLGVFENKADAEKAFDSWNKEYEQAGKDVKENLKNWAKQQEAELAEEQDSVDRIRKALEEARR
;
A
#
# COMPACT_ATOMS: atom_id res chain seq x y z
N MET A 1 3.87 -14.51 16.68
CA MET A 1 4.09 -15.95 16.94
C MET A 1 4.52 -16.09 18.39
N GLN A 2 3.82 -16.93 19.15
CA GLN A 2 3.95 -17.03 20.61
C GLN A 2 5.22 -17.80 20.99
N ALA A 3 6.08 -17.17 21.78
CA ALA A 3 7.28 -17.78 22.37
C ALA A 3 6.93 -18.56 23.65
N THR A 4 6.08 -19.58 23.55
CA THR A 4 5.55 -20.32 24.73
C THR A 4 5.79 -21.83 24.70
N HIS A 5 6.35 -22.40 23.64
CA HIS A 5 6.43 -23.86 23.51
C HIS A 5 7.67 -24.55 24.10
N THR A 6 8.73 -23.84 24.44
CA THR A 6 10.00 -24.48 24.84
C THR A 6 10.17 -24.68 26.34
N THR A 7 9.49 -23.89 27.17
CA THR A 7 9.56 -24.02 28.64
C THR A 7 8.74 -25.21 29.17
N GLY A 8 7.68 -25.63 28.48
CA GLY A 8 6.86 -26.78 28.87
C GLY A 8 7.57 -28.13 28.74
N SER A 9 8.36 -28.30 27.67
CA SER A 9 9.03 -29.57 27.33
C SER A 9 10.07 -30.00 28.38
N ARG A 10 10.88 -29.07 28.91
CA ARG A 10 11.94 -29.38 29.88
C ARG A 10 11.39 -29.79 31.25
N TYR A 11 10.28 -29.18 31.69
CA TYR A 11 9.62 -29.49 32.96
C TYR A 11 8.92 -30.86 32.95
N GLU A 12 8.34 -31.27 31.82
CA GLU A 12 7.71 -32.59 31.69
C GLU A 12 8.75 -33.72 31.61
N ALA A 13 9.87 -33.49 30.93
CA ALA A 13 10.94 -34.49 30.81
C ALA A 13 11.75 -34.70 32.12
N GLN A 14 11.88 -33.67 32.98
CA GLN A 14 12.42 -33.83 34.34
C GLN A 14 11.51 -34.67 35.26
N LYS A 15 10.19 -34.63 35.06
CA LYS A 15 9.24 -35.51 35.77
C LYS A 15 9.38 -36.97 35.36
N GLU A 16 9.90 -37.26 34.18
CA GLU A 16 10.16 -38.61 33.67
C GLU A 16 11.54 -39.18 34.09
N GLY A 17 12.34 -38.43 34.87
CA GLY A 17 13.62 -38.92 35.41
C GLY A 17 14.78 -38.94 34.42
N LYS A 18 14.69 -38.19 33.31
CA LYS A 18 15.79 -38.05 32.33
C LYS A 18 16.91 -37.19 32.89
N SER A 19 18.15 -37.60 32.63
CA SER A 19 19.36 -36.87 33.03
C SER A 19 19.51 -35.56 32.26
N ASP A 20 20.24 -34.59 32.82
CA ASP A 20 20.47 -33.30 32.16
C ASP A 20 21.15 -33.44 30.78
N SER A 21 22.00 -34.47 30.60
CA SER A 21 22.63 -34.77 29.30
C SER A 21 21.60 -35.19 28.25
N GLU A 22 20.61 -36.00 28.62
CA GLU A 22 19.54 -36.44 27.71
C GLU A 22 18.61 -35.26 27.35
N LEU A 23 18.35 -34.37 28.33
CA LEU A 23 17.57 -33.16 28.09
C LEU A 23 18.27 -32.21 27.13
N ASP A 24 19.58 -32.03 27.27
CA ASP A 24 20.37 -31.18 26.38
C ASP A 24 20.47 -31.78 24.97
N GLU A 25 20.66 -33.11 24.83
CA GLU A 25 20.61 -33.79 23.52
C GLU A 25 19.25 -33.65 22.83
N MET A 26 18.15 -33.84 23.57
CA MET A 26 16.79 -33.63 23.05
C MET A 26 16.58 -32.19 22.57
N TRP A 27 17.08 -31.21 23.35
CA TRP A 27 17.03 -29.80 22.99
C TRP A 27 17.81 -29.49 21.73
N TRP A 28 19.05 -29.98 21.61
CA TRP A 28 19.88 -29.77 20.42
C TRP A 28 19.27 -30.41 19.18
N LYS A 29 18.65 -31.58 19.32
CA LYS A 29 17.93 -32.23 18.21
C LYS A 29 16.72 -31.42 17.76
N GLN A 30 15.87 -30.97 18.70
CA GLN A 30 14.71 -30.13 18.38
C GLN A 30 15.13 -28.78 17.77
N ALA A 31 16.18 -28.15 18.31
CA ALA A 31 16.72 -26.92 17.76
C ALA A 31 17.26 -27.15 16.33
N GLY A 32 17.98 -28.25 16.09
CA GLY A 32 18.45 -28.63 14.77
C GLY A 32 17.32 -28.86 13.76
N GLU A 33 16.26 -29.57 14.15
CA GLU A 33 15.08 -29.79 13.31
C GLU A 33 14.34 -28.48 12.98
N LEU A 34 14.20 -27.58 13.96
CA LEU A 34 13.60 -26.26 13.75
C LEU A 34 14.42 -25.40 12.77
N VAL A 35 15.74 -25.38 12.93
CA VAL A 35 16.66 -24.66 12.04
C VAL A 35 16.61 -25.25 10.62
N ALA A 36 16.65 -26.57 10.48
CA ALA A 36 16.54 -27.24 9.19
C ALA A 36 15.21 -26.93 8.49
N ASN A 37 14.10 -26.98 9.22
CA ASN A 37 12.78 -26.62 8.69
C ASN A 37 12.70 -25.15 8.27
N TYR A 38 13.28 -24.24 9.06
CA TYR A 38 13.37 -22.83 8.70
C TYR A 38 14.10 -22.62 7.37
N TYR A 39 15.30 -23.21 7.21
CA TYR A 39 16.06 -23.06 5.97
C TYR A 39 15.34 -23.68 4.77
N LYS A 40 14.71 -24.85 4.94
CA LYS A 40 13.92 -25.48 3.87
C LYS A 40 12.75 -24.59 3.42
N GLN A 41 11.97 -24.08 4.37
CA GLN A 41 10.85 -23.17 4.06
C GLN A 41 11.34 -21.87 3.41
N ARG A 42 12.47 -21.36 3.88
CA ARG A 42 13.10 -20.17 3.29
C ARG A 42 13.48 -20.42 1.82
N GLU A 43 14.10 -21.56 1.51
CA GLU A 43 14.44 -21.90 0.12
C GLU A 43 13.21 -22.06 -0.78
N GLU A 44 12.12 -22.65 -0.28
CA GLU A 44 10.86 -22.76 -1.00
C GLU A 44 10.29 -21.37 -1.31
N VAL A 45 10.23 -20.49 -0.30
CA VAL A 45 9.76 -19.11 -0.48
C VAL A 45 10.66 -18.33 -1.44
N GLU A 46 11.98 -18.47 -1.36
CA GLU A 46 12.91 -17.81 -2.28
C GLU A 46 12.70 -18.27 -3.74
N LYS A 47 12.47 -19.57 -3.96
CA LYS A 47 12.15 -20.10 -5.30
C LYS A 47 10.83 -19.54 -5.83
N ASP A 48 9.80 -19.46 -4.99
CA ASP A 48 8.50 -18.91 -5.38
C ASP A 48 8.60 -17.42 -5.74
N VAL A 49 9.35 -16.65 -4.94
CA VAL A 49 9.62 -15.23 -5.20
C VAL A 49 10.35 -15.06 -6.53
N GLU A 50 11.39 -15.85 -6.80
CA GLU A 50 12.09 -15.80 -8.08
C GLU A 50 11.19 -16.20 -9.26
N GLY A 51 10.33 -17.21 -9.09
CA GLY A 51 9.35 -17.63 -10.08
C GLY A 51 8.38 -16.51 -10.45
N LEU A 52 7.82 -15.84 -9.43
CA LEU A 52 6.95 -14.68 -9.62
C LEU A 52 7.68 -13.52 -10.30
N LYS A 53 8.92 -13.21 -9.88
CA LYS A 53 9.72 -12.17 -10.53
C LYS A 53 9.99 -12.48 -12.00
N LYS A 54 10.33 -13.73 -12.33
CA LYS A 54 10.50 -14.18 -13.72
C LYS A 54 9.21 -14.02 -14.52
N PHE A 55 8.06 -14.37 -13.95
CA PHE A 55 6.77 -14.17 -14.59
C PHE A 55 6.53 -12.69 -14.92
N PHE A 56 6.64 -11.79 -13.95
CA PHE A 56 6.43 -10.35 -14.18
C PHE A 56 7.43 -9.75 -15.17
N ARG A 57 8.70 -10.17 -15.13
CA ARG A 57 9.71 -9.75 -16.13
C ARG A 57 9.46 -10.29 -17.53
N SER A 58 8.80 -11.44 -17.66
CA SER A 58 8.47 -12.04 -18.96
C SER A 58 7.31 -11.33 -19.68
N GLN A 59 6.54 -10.52 -18.96
CA GLN A 59 5.42 -9.76 -19.50
C GLN A 59 5.90 -8.74 -20.55
N LYS A 60 5.36 -8.81 -21.76
CA LYS A 60 5.72 -7.93 -22.87
C LYS A 60 4.75 -6.76 -22.97
N ASP A 61 5.31 -5.56 -23.10
CA ASP A 61 4.48 -4.37 -23.33
C ASP A 61 3.70 -4.50 -24.65
N MET A 62 2.45 -4.07 -24.64
CA MET A 62 1.51 -4.19 -25.75
C MET A 62 0.73 -2.88 -25.93
N PRO A 63 1.43 -1.79 -26.29
CA PRO A 63 0.83 -0.47 -26.38
C PRO A 63 -0.29 -0.45 -27.41
N GLY A 64 -1.43 0.14 -27.05
CA GLY A 64 -2.59 0.33 -27.92
C GLY A 64 -3.36 -0.95 -28.27
N LYS A 65 -3.04 -2.10 -27.67
CA LYS A 65 -3.83 -3.32 -27.84
C LYS A 65 -4.96 -3.40 -26.83
N THR A 66 -6.03 -4.09 -27.21
CA THR A 66 -7.20 -4.36 -26.36
C THR A 66 -7.20 -5.81 -25.88
N LYS A 67 -8.00 -6.14 -24.85
CA LYS A 67 -8.14 -7.54 -24.40
C LYS A 67 -8.67 -8.44 -25.52
N ALA A 68 -9.53 -7.91 -26.40
CA ALA A 68 -9.99 -8.62 -27.58
C ALA A 68 -8.86 -9.02 -28.54
N ASP A 69 -7.85 -8.16 -28.72
CA ASP A 69 -6.68 -8.47 -29.54
C ASP A 69 -5.84 -9.60 -28.94
N ILE A 70 -5.71 -9.62 -27.61
CA ILE A 70 -5.01 -10.69 -26.90
C ILE A 70 -5.76 -12.01 -27.03
N VAL A 71 -7.08 -12.00 -26.84
CA VAL A 71 -7.92 -13.20 -27.01
C VAL A 71 -7.81 -13.75 -28.43
N LYS A 72 -7.87 -12.89 -29.46
CA LYS A 72 -7.67 -13.32 -30.85
C LYS A 72 -6.27 -13.92 -31.09
N GLN A 73 -5.23 -13.41 -30.43
CA GLN A 73 -3.88 -13.97 -30.52
C GLN A 73 -3.78 -15.34 -29.85
N ILE A 74 -4.31 -15.47 -28.63
CA ILE A 74 -4.37 -16.74 -27.90
C ILE A 74 -5.14 -17.77 -28.73
N TRP A 75 -6.29 -17.39 -29.29
CA TRP A 75 -7.15 -18.28 -30.07
C TRP A 75 -6.51 -18.80 -31.37
N LYS A 76 -5.57 -18.05 -31.96
CA LYS A 76 -4.79 -18.50 -33.13
C LYS A 76 -3.73 -19.53 -32.78
N GLU A 77 -3.19 -19.46 -31.57
CA GLU A 77 -2.17 -20.38 -31.06
C GLU A 77 -2.80 -21.62 -30.40
N LEU A 78 -4.00 -21.48 -29.85
CA LEU A 78 -4.71 -22.54 -29.10
C LEU A 78 -4.84 -23.87 -29.87
N PRO A 79 -5.13 -23.90 -31.19
CA PRO A 79 -5.21 -25.15 -31.95
C PRO A 79 -3.90 -25.93 -32.03
N LYS A 80 -2.75 -25.30 -31.76
CA LYS A 80 -1.44 -25.99 -31.74
C LYS A 80 -1.20 -26.76 -30.44
N HIS A 81 -1.99 -26.49 -29.41
CA HIS A 81 -1.85 -27.06 -28.07
C HIS A 81 -3.06 -27.89 -27.63
N MET A 82 -4.09 -27.98 -28.47
CA MET A 82 -5.32 -28.70 -28.17
C MET A 82 -5.54 -29.82 -29.20
N ASP A 83 -5.84 -31.01 -28.71
CA ASP A 83 -6.18 -32.17 -29.56
C ASP A 83 -7.60 -32.08 -30.16
N THR A 84 -8.43 -31.19 -29.60
CA THR A 84 -9.81 -30.95 -30.04
C THR A 84 -9.95 -29.65 -30.84
N PRO A 85 -10.80 -29.61 -31.88
CA PRO A 85 -11.07 -28.40 -32.63
C PRO A 85 -11.57 -27.27 -31.71
N VAL A 86 -10.90 -26.13 -31.79
CA VAL A 86 -11.27 -24.94 -31.04
C VAL A 86 -12.52 -24.33 -31.70
N ALA A 87 -13.53 -24.01 -30.88
CA ALA A 87 -14.76 -23.34 -31.32
C ALA A 87 -14.47 -21.97 -31.98
N PRO A 88 -15.41 -21.31 -32.67
CA PRO A 88 -15.24 -19.90 -33.03
C PRO A 88 -15.32 -18.98 -31.79
N LEU A 89 -14.66 -17.83 -31.86
CA LEU A 89 -14.79 -16.78 -30.85
C LEU A 89 -16.16 -16.11 -30.95
N ASP A 90 -16.78 -15.83 -29.80
CA ASP A 90 -18.02 -15.05 -29.72
C ASP A 90 -17.74 -13.57 -30.04
N GLU A 91 -18.45 -13.06 -31.05
CA GLU A 91 -18.29 -11.68 -31.53
C GLU A 91 -18.82 -10.65 -30.52
N GLU A 92 -19.89 -10.94 -29.77
CA GLU A 92 -20.42 -10.01 -28.77
C GLU A 92 -19.43 -9.85 -27.61
N MET A 93 -18.85 -10.96 -27.13
CA MET A 93 -17.77 -10.94 -26.13
C MET A 93 -16.55 -10.16 -26.61
N LEU A 94 -16.14 -10.33 -27.87
CA LEU A 94 -14.99 -9.61 -28.43
C LEU A 94 -15.24 -8.10 -28.54
N VAL A 95 -16.48 -7.67 -28.80
CA VAL A 95 -16.87 -6.25 -28.82
C VAL A 95 -16.72 -5.63 -27.43
N ASP A 96 -17.13 -6.32 -26.38
CA ASP A 96 -16.97 -5.83 -25.01
C ASP A 96 -15.49 -5.81 -24.59
N LEU A 97 -14.73 -6.86 -24.88
CA LEU A 97 -13.29 -6.92 -24.58
C LEU A 97 -12.44 -5.93 -25.38
N ALA A 98 -12.96 -5.38 -26.49
CA ALA A 98 -12.28 -4.35 -27.27
C ALA A 98 -12.35 -2.97 -26.57
N LYS A 99 -13.28 -2.76 -25.64
CA LYS A 99 -13.37 -1.53 -24.85
C LYS A 99 -12.27 -1.45 -23.79
N GLU A 100 -11.71 -2.60 -23.41
CA GLU A 100 -10.73 -2.70 -22.34
C GLU A 100 -9.31 -2.76 -22.91
N PRO A 101 -8.38 -1.90 -22.44
CA PRO A 101 -6.99 -1.98 -22.83
C PRO A 101 -6.37 -3.30 -22.35
N ALA A 102 -5.45 -3.85 -23.15
CA ALA A 102 -4.74 -5.08 -22.84
C ALA A 102 -3.76 -4.90 -21.67
N VAL A 103 -3.26 -3.67 -21.49
CA VAL A 103 -2.33 -3.28 -20.44
C VAL A 103 -3.02 -2.26 -19.56
N ILE A 104 -3.23 -2.61 -18.30
CA ILE A 104 -3.70 -1.69 -17.26
C ILE A 104 -2.46 -1.22 -16.48
N GLU A 105 -2.31 0.11 -16.39
CA GLU A 105 -1.22 0.73 -15.65
C GLU A 105 -1.26 0.30 -14.17
N GLY A 106 -0.13 -0.16 -13.65
CA GLY A 106 -0.03 -0.70 -12.28
C GLY A 106 -0.24 -2.21 -12.17
N GLU A 107 -1.09 -2.85 -12.98
CA GLU A 107 -1.27 -4.32 -12.93
C GLU A 107 -0.22 -5.09 -13.75
N PHE A 108 0.28 -4.44 -14.81
CA PHE A 108 1.25 -5.01 -15.72
C PHE A 108 2.66 -4.56 -15.35
N LYS A 109 3.61 -5.49 -15.24
CA LYS A 109 4.98 -5.23 -14.74
C LYS A 109 4.96 -4.47 -13.40
N HIS A 110 4.15 -4.96 -12.47
CA HIS A 110 4.05 -4.37 -11.14
C HIS A 110 5.44 -4.26 -10.50
N SER A 111 5.74 -3.13 -9.87
CA SER A 111 7.07 -2.79 -9.33
C SER A 111 7.64 -3.88 -8.42
N TRP A 112 6.77 -4.53 -7.64
CA TRP A 112 7.11 -5.66 -6.78
C TRP A 112 7.62 -6.91 -7.52
N GLY A 113 7.14 -7.13 -8.74
CA GLY A 113 7.50 -8.27 -9.57
C GLY A 113 8.73 -8.04 -10.44
N THR A 114 9.04 -6.79 -10.78
CA THR A 114 10.15 -6.47 -11.70
C THR A 114 11.40 -5.98 -10.99
N ALA A 115 11.26 -5.24 -9.89
CA ALA A 115 12.37 -4.59 -9.21
C ALA A 115 13.33 -5.56 -8.50
N GLU A 116 14.62 -5.25 -8.59
CA GLU A 116 15.66 -5.85 -7.75
C GLU A 116 15.68 -5.23 -6.36
N LYS A 117 15.44 -3.92 -6.28
CA LYS A 117 15.39 -3.14 -5.05
C LYS A 117 14.18 -2.22 -5.09
N LEU A 118 13.44 -2.18 -3.98
CA LEU A 118 12.28 -1.33 -3.81
C LEU A 118 12.62 -0.20 -2.83
N TYR A 119 12.23 1.02 -3.18
CA TYR A 119 12.33 2.20 -2.36
C TYR A 119 10.95 2.50 -1.78
N LYS A 120 10.86 2.50 -0.46
CA LYS A 120 9.64 2.94 0.21
C LYS A 120 9.71 4.44 0.39
N SER A 121 8.60 5.10 0.12
CA SER A 121 8.32 6.44 0.66
C SER A 121 7.79 6.26 2.09
N GLU A 122 8.65 5.80 3.00
CA GLU A 122 8.33 5.58 4.42
C GLU A 122 9.30 6.40 5.28
N VAL A 123 8.78 7.03 6.33
CA VAL A 123 9.58 7.79 7.30
C VAL A 123 10.47 6.84 8.10
N ARG A 124 11.79 6.96 7.96
CA ARG A 124 12.73 6.31 8.88
C ARG A 124 13.29 7.36 9.83
N TRP A 125 12.86 7.28 11.09
CA TRP A 125 13.59 7.89 12.20
C TRP A 125 14.49 6.79 12.76
N ASP A 126 15.78 6.80 12.43
CA ASP A 126 16.73 6.00 13.18
C ASP A 126 16.93 6.73 14.53
N SER A 127 16.34 6.20 15.61
CA SER A 127 16.51 6.73 16.97
C SER A 127 17.95 6.59 17.50
N ASP A 128 18.83 5.92 16.76
CA ASP A 128 20.17 5.56 17.18
C ASP A 128 21.22 6.14 16.21
N SER A 129 21.38 7.46 16.15
CA SER A 129 22.49 8.08 15.40
C SER A 129 23.15 9.19 16.21
N TYR A 130 24.19 8.79 16.94
CA TYR A 130 25.35 9.62 17.18
C TYR A 130 25.94 10.07 15.82
N GLY A 131 25.54 11.24 15.33
CA GLY A 131 26.35 12.06 14.44
C GLY A 131 26.69 11.53 13.04
N VAL A 132 25.88 10.66 12.44
CA VAL A 132 26.00 10.35 11.01
C VAL A 132 25.03 11.23 10.23
N ASP A 133 25.54 11.95 9.24
CA ASP A 133 24.76 12.73 8.28
C ASP A 133 23.89 11.78 7.44
N HIS A 134 22.57 11.84 7.64
CA HIS A 134 21.56 11.05 6.94
C HIS A 134 20.76 11.90 5.93
N SER A 135 21.39 12.90 5.31
CA SER A 135 20.82 13.75 4.24
C SER A 135 20.23 12.99 3.04
N ASP A 136 20.33 11.66 3.00
CA ASP A 136 19.88 10.80 1.90
C ASP A 136 18.63 9.95 2.18
N GLN A 137 17.95 10.12 3.32
CA GLN A 137 16.67 9.48 3.66
C GLN A 137 15.54 10.51 3.67
N ARG A 138 15.02 10.85 2.50
CA ARG A 138 14.06 11.96 2.34
C ARG A 138 12.67 11.61 2.90
N ALA A 139 12.41 12.26 4.04
CA ALA A 139 11.30 13.18 4.28
C ALA A 139 9.90 12.61 4.59
N GLU A 140 9.26 13.34 5.50
CA GLU A 140 8.18 12.94 6.37
C GLU A 140 6.82 13.22 5.73
N ALA A 141 6.09 12.17 5.30
CA ALA A 141 4.66 12.30 4.98
C ALA A 141 3.89 12.29 6.30
N ILE A 142 3.93 13.42 6.98
CA ILE A 142 3.31 13.65 8.28
C ILE A 142 2.10 14.55 8.08
N ASP A 143 0.91 14.07 8.48
CA ASP A 143 -0.26 14.93 8.51
C ASP A 143 -0.14 15.99 9.63
N SER A 144 -1.06 16.95 9.65
CA SER A 144 -1.06 18.07 10.61
C SER A 144 -1.18 17.64 12.08
N PHE A 145 -1.46 16.35 12.34
CA PHE A 145 -1.56 15.75 13.67
C PHE A 145 -0.36 14.87 14.03
N GLY A 146 0.63 14.75 13.15
CA GLY A 146 1.82 13.93 13.39
C GLY A 146 1.71 12.49 12.88
N ASN A 147 0.63 12.10 12.19
CA ASN A 147 0.48 10.72 11.70
C ASN A 147 1.29 10.50 10.43
N ARG A 148 1.96 9.35 10.34
CA ARG A 148 2.86 8.98 9.24
C ARG A 148 2.15 8.10 8.22
N TYR A 149 2.37 8.36 6.94
CA TYR A 149 1.79 7.59 5.83
C TYR A 149 2.87 7.01 4.90
N LEU A 150 2.65 5.78 4.43
CA LEU A 150 3.40 5.18 3.33
C LEU A 150 2.72 5.62 2.02
N LEU A 151 3.37 6.46 1.21
CA LEU A 151 2.77 6.94 -0.04
C LEU A 151 2.83 5.89 -1.17
N GLY A 152 3.82 4.99 -1.11
CA GLY A 152 4.02 3.95 -2.11
C GLY A 152 5.40 3.29 -2.03
N VAL A 153 5.55 2.23 -2.82
CA VAL A 153 6.78 1.45 -2.97
C VAL A 153 7.20 1.48 -4.44
N PHE A 154 8.39 2.02 -4.71
CA PHE A 154 8.85 2.39 -6.04
C PHE A 154 10.11 1.62 -6.44
N GLU A 155 10.34 1.45 -7.74
CA GLU A 155 11.56 0.77 -8.22
C GLU A 155 12.81 1.68 -8.13
N ASN A 156 12.61 3.00 -8.19
CA ASN A 156 13.69 3.97 -8.16
C ASN A 156 13.40 5.10 -7.15
N LYS A 157 14.48 5.75 -6.72
CA LYS A 157 14.45 6.83 -5.72
C LYS A 157 13.77 8.09 -6.25
N ALA A 158 13.97 8.41 -7.53
CA ALA A 158 13.43 9.64 -8.13
C ALA A 158 11.89 9.63 -8.17
N ASP A 159 11.26 8.50 -8.46
CA ASP A 159 9.81 8.35 -8.48
C ASP A 159 9.22 8.42 -7.06
N ALA A 160 9.92 7.85 -6.08
CA ALA A 160 9.54 7.99 -4.67
C ALA A 160 9.60 9.47 -4.22
N GLU A 161 10.66 10.20 -4.61
CA GLU A 161 10.80 11.64 -4.34
C GLU A 161 9.71 12.47 -5.03
N LYS A 162 9.40 12.15 -6.29
CA LYS A 162 8.36 12.85 -7.04
C LYS A 162 6.97 12.63 -6.46
N ALA A 163 6.65 11.39 -6.04
CA ALA A 163 5.40 11.07 -5.38
C ALA A 163 5.26 11.83 -4.05
N PHE A 164 6.37 11.93 -3.31
CA PHE A 164 6.44 12.70 -2.07
C PHE A 164 6.22 14.21 -2.30
N ASP A 165 6.92 14.80 -3.27
CA ASP A 165 6.78 16.22 -3.60
C ASP A 165 5.37 16.56 -4.11
N SER A 166 4.73 15.63 -4.84
CA SER A 166 3.34 15.80 -5.29
C SER A 166 2.37 15.81 -4.10
N TRP A 167 2.51 14.84 -3.20
CA TRP A 167 1.66 14.74 -2.02
C TRP A 167 1.78 15.98 -1.13
N ASN A 168 3.00 16.49 -0.89
CA ASN A 168 3.20 17.71 -0.11
C ASN A 168 2.56 18.94 -0.77
N LYS A 169 2.65 19.07 -2.09
CA LYS A 169 2.02 20.19 -2.81
C LYS A 169 0.50 20.15 -2.70
N GLU A 170 -0.09 18.97 -2.86
CA GLU A 170 -1.53 18.77 -2.69
C GLU A 170 -1.96 19.06 -1.25
N TYR A 171 -1.19 18.62 -0.27
CA TYR A 171 -1.45 18.84 1.14
C TYR A 171 -1.36 20.34 1.51
N GLU A 172 -0.32 21.05 1.06
CA GLU A 172 -0.19 22.49 1.26
C GLU A 172 -1.33 23.27 0.59
N GLN A 173 -1.76 22.85 -0.60
CA GLN A 173 -2.87 23.48 -1.30
C GLN A 173 -4.19 23.24 -0.55
N ALA A 174 -4.46 22.02 -0.12
CA ALA A 174 -5.64 21.70 0.69
C ALA A 174 -5.66 22.51 2.00
N GLY A 175 -4.50 22.71 2.64
CA GLY A 175 -4.38 23.58 3.82
C GLY A 175 -4.71 25.04 3.53
N LYS A 176 -4.28 25.58 2.38
CA LYS A 176 -4.64 26.94 1.93
C LYS A 176 -6.13 27.06 1.66
N ASP A 177 -6.72 26.08 0.98
CA ASP A 177 -8.13 26.06 0.62
C ASP A 177 -9.03 25.97 1.86
N VAL A 178 -8.67 25.12 2.85
CA VAL A 178 -9.38 25.06 4.15
C VAL A 178 -9.30 26.40 4.88
N LYS A 179 -8.14 27.04 4.89
CA LYS A 179 -7.96 28.35 5.54
C LYS A 179 -8.75 29.46 4.84
N GLU A 180 -8.85 29.41 3.52
CA GLU A 180 -9.66 30.34 2.74
C GLU A 180 -11.15 30.11 2.95
N ASN A 181 -11.60 28.86 2.94
CA ASN A 181 -12.98 28.48 3.24
C ASN A 181 -13.39 28.91 4.66
N LEU A 182 -12.54 28.70 5.67
CA LEU A 182 -12.80 29.14 7.03
C LEU A 182 -12.89 30.68 7.13
N LYS A 183 -12.04 31.42 6.42
CA LYS A 183 -12.13 32.89 6.36
C LYS A 183 -13.42 33.36 5.71
N ASN A 184 -13.84 32.72 4.63
CA ASN A 184 -15.07 33.08 3.92
C ASN A 184 -16.31 32.76 4.76
N TRP A 185 -16.30 31.60 5.43
CA TRP A 185 -17.35 31.23 6.38
C TRP A 185 -17.43 32.19 7.58
N ALA A 186 -16.29 32.58 8.17
CA ALA A 186 -16.26 33.55 9.26
C ALA A 186 -16.84 34.92 8.84
N LYS A 187 -16.52 35.40 7.62
CA LYS A 187 -17.10 36.64 7.08
C LYS A 187 -18.60 36.54 6.85
N GLN A 188 -19.10 35.40 6.39
CA GLN A 188 -20.54 35.16 6.22
C GLN A 188 -21.25 35.19 7.57
N GLN A 189 -20.69 34.53 8.59
CA GLN A 189 -21.23 34.53 9.94
C GLN A 189 -21.26 35.93 10.57
N GLU A 190 -20.20 36.73 10.40
CA GLU A 190 -20.19 38.12 10.85
C GLU A 190 -21.26 38.97 10.15
N ALA A 191 -21.50 38.75 8.86
CA ALA A 191 -22.53 39.45 8.11
C ALA A 191 -23.96 39.06 8.53
N GLU A 192 -24.21 37.76 8.76
CA GLU A 192 -25.50 37.25 9.26
C GLU A 192 -25.82 37.81 10.65
N LEU A 193 -24.84 37.81 11.57
CA LEU A 193 -25.00 38.38 12.91
C LEU A 193 -25.29 39.89 12.87
N ALA A 194 -24.65 40.63 11.95
CA ALA A 194 -24.92 42.06 11.78
C ALA A 194 -26.34 42.32 11.25
N GLU A 195 -26.81 41.54 10.29
CA GLU A 195 -28.18 41.66 9.75
C GLU A 195 -29.23 41.28 10.80
N GLU A 196 -28.98 40.24 11.60
CA GLU A 196 -29.85 39.83 12.68
C GLU A 196 -29.93 40.91 13.78
N GLN A 197 -28.79 41.51 14.15
CA GLN A 197 -28.75 42.62 15.08
C GLN A 197 -29.54 43.84 14.57
N ASP A 198 -29.38 44.20 13.29
CA ASP A 198 -30.16 45.26 12.64
C ASP A 198 -31.66 44.96 12.60
N SER A 199 -32.04 43.69 12.48
CA SER A 199 -33.43 43.24 12.55
C SER A 199 -34.00 43.39 13.95
N VAL A 200 -33.26 42.94 14.97
CA VAL A 200 -33.63 43.07 16.39
C VAL A 200 -33.79 44.54 16.78
N ASP A 201 -32.89 45.42 16.35
CA ASP A 201 -32.94 46.84 16.68
C ASP A 201 -34.13 47.55 15.98
N ARG A 202 -34.49 47.14 14.77
CA ARG A 202 -35.73 47.59 14.10
C ARG A 202 -36.99 47.17 14.86
N ILE A 203 -37.05 45.91 15.32
CA ILE A 203 -38.20 45.41 16.11
C ILE A 203 -38.29 46.13 17.45
N ARG A 204 -37.16 46.31 18.15
CA ARG A 204 -37.09 47.04 19.42
C ARG A 204 -37.63 48.46 19.27
N LYS A 205 -37.18 49.18 18.22
CA LYS A 205 -37.63 50.55 17.94
C LYS A 205 -39.14 50.61 17.65
N ALA A 206 -39.67 49.68 16.85
CA ALA A 206 -41.11 49.61 16.57
C ALA A 206 -41.94 49.34 17.84
N LEU A 207 -41.43 48.51 18.75
CA LEU A 207 -42.07 48.24 20.05
C LEU A 207 -42.06 49.46 20.97
N GLU A 208 -40.97 50.23 20.98
CA GLU A 208 -40.87 51.47 21.76
C GLU A 208 -41.80 52.57 21.23
N GLU A 209 -41.92 52.69 19.91
CA GLU A 209 -42.86 53.63 19.27
C GLU A 209 -44.31 53.26 19.52
N ALA A 210 -44.67 51.96 19.50
CA ALA A 210 -46.02 51.48 19.80
C ALA A 210 -46.40 51.60 21.29
N ARG A 211 -45.42 51.83 22.18
CA ARG A 211 -45.62 52.01 23.63
C ARG A 211 -45.83 53.48 24.03
N ARG A 212 -45.64 54.42 23.11
CA ARG A 212 -45.99 55.85 23.27
C ARG A 212 -47.42 56.12 22.83
#